data_AF-X1DNZ9-F1
#
_entry.id   AF-X1DNZ9-F1
#
_cell.length_a   1.000
_cell.length_b   1.000
_cell.length_c   1.000
_cell.angle_alpha   90.00
_cell.angle_beta   90.00
_cell.angle_gamma   90.00
#
_symmetry.space_group_name_H-M   'P 1'
#
loop_
_entity.id
_entity.type
_entity.pdbx_description
1 polymer ?
#
loop_
_entity_poly.entity_id
_entity_poly.type
_entity_poly.pdbx_seq_one_letter_code
_entity_poly.pdbx_strand_id
1 'polypeptide(L)'
;WELKKTRDNVVIFNQFDEFGNHLWHYDVTGHAMEEVLSQIMSSKDNYAGVVLTTGSAGTLGCGDYLKEKFPTSKIAAGEALQCPTLLANGFGAHRIEGIGDKHVPWIHNAKNTDMVIAVDDNNSMGIVRLFNEPIGQKYLSKKGVPAEIIEKLPLMGISSVANMIMAIKFAKFYELTEKDIVLTVFTDSMELYGSRLKELEEEFGPYDETDAAVDFHRNLQALTTDYMQELTYYDKKRIHNLKYFTWIEQQEKDLEELDAQWYDYENYWNGIHKQTSKIDKLIKEFNERTGLL
;
A
#
# COMPACT_ATOMS: atom_id res chain seq x y z
N TRP A 1 -11.74 0.49 22.93
CA TRP A 1 -12.54 -0.18 23.99
C TRP A 1 -12.98 0.76 25.10
N GLU A 2 -12.07 1.53 25.71
CA GLU A 2 -12.42 2.42 26.82
C GLU A 2 -13.59 3.37 26.50
N LEU A 3 -13.51 4.11 25.39
CA LEU A 3 -14.56 5.05 24.98
C LEU A 3 -15.92 4.37 24.74
N LYS A 4 -15.95 3.15 24.17
CA LYS A 4 -17.18 2.37 23.98
C LYS A 4 -17.75 1.85 25.30
N LYS A 5 -16.89 1.57 26.29
CA LYS A 5 -17.30 1.08 27.63
C LYS A 5 -17.83 2.19 28.53
N THR A 6 -17.33 3.41 28.38
CA THR A 6 -17.66 4.54 29.26
C THR A 6 -18.65 5.52 28.66
N ARG A 7 -18.97 5.41 27.36
CA ARG A 7 -19.88 6.32 26.66
C ARG A 7 -20.79 5.55 25.72
N ASP A 8 -22.07 5.88 25.77
CA ASP A 8 -23.16 5.31 24.95
C ASP A 8 -23.33 6.01 23.60
N ASN A 9 -22.72 7.19 23.42
CA ASN A 9 -22.85 8.03 22.23
C ASN A 9 -21.61 8.04 21.30
N VAL A 10 -20.80 6.98 21.33
CA VAL A 10 -19.56 6.89 20.54
C VAL A 10 -19.71 5.88 19.41
N VAL A 11 -19.48 6.35 18.18
CA VAL A 11 -19.31 5.50 16.99
C VAL A 11 -17.84 5.53 16.61
N ILE A 12 -17.22 4.36 16.45
CA ILE A 12 -15.82 4.22 16.02
C ILE A 12 -15.83 3.68 14.60
N PHE A 13 -15.36 4.48 13.65
CA PHE A 13 -15.03 4.03 12.31
C PHE A 13 -13.66 3.35 12.33
N ASN A 14 -13.66 2.04 12.53
CA ASN A 14 -12.42 1.28 12.60
C ASN A 14 -11.96 0.89 11.20
N GLN A 15 -11.07 1.70 10.62
CA GLN A 15 -10.56 1.47 9.26
C GLN A 15 -9.88 0.10 9.04
N PHE A 16 -9.45 -0.58 10.10
CA PHE A 16 -8.82 -1.90 10.04
C PHE A 16 -9.82 -3.07 10.04
N ASP A 17 -11.09 -2.79 10.39
CA ASP A 17 -12.17 -3.77 10.55
C ASP A 17 -13.35 -3.53 9.59
N GLU A 18 -13.54 -2.28 9.17
CA GLU A 18 -14.68 -1.86 8.37
C GLU A 18 -14.49 -2.22 6.89
N PHE A 19 -15.24 -3.21 6.40
CA PHE A 19 -15.17 -3.67 5.02
C PHE A 19 -15.56 -2.59 3.99
N GLY A 20 -16.26 -1.54 4.40
CA GLY A 20 -16.46 -0.36 3.56
C GLY A 20 -15.15 0.26 3.04
N ASN A 21 -14.06 0.17 3.81
CA ASN A 21 -12.73 0.61 3.38
C ASN A 21 -12.20 -0.26 2.20
N HIS A 22 -12.20 -1.58 2.35
CA HIS A 22 -11.83 -2.51 1.27
C HIS A 22 -12.72 -2.32 0.04
N LEU A 23 -14.03 -2.22 0.26
CA LEU A 23 -15.03 -2.12 -0.81
C LEU A 23 -14.87 -0.83 -1.62
N TRP A 24 -14.56 0.29 -0.98
CA TRP A 24 -14.25 1.54 -1.68
C TRP A 24 -13.10 1.36 -2.68
N HIS A 25 -12.04 0.67 -2.29
CA HIS A 25 -10.90 0.47 -3.18
C HIS A 25 -11.14 -0.60 -4.23
N TYR A 26 -11.90 -1.64 -3.90
CA TYR A 26 -12.39 -2.62 -4.87
C TYR A 26 -13.18 -1.94 -5.99
N ASP A 27 -14.17 -1.13 -5.61
CA ASP A 27 -15.11 -0.55 -6.56
C ASP A 27 -14.58 0.74 -7.19
N VAL A 28 -14.14 1.72 -6.42
CA VAL A 28 -13.74 3.03 -6.96
C VAL A 28 -12.30 3.00 -7.48
N THR A 29 -11.35 2.56 -6.64
CA THR A 29 -9.93 2.57 -7.03
C THR A 29 -9.61 1.54 -8.10
N GLY A 30 -10.24 0.36 -8.03
CA GLY A 30 -10.13 -0.70 -9.03
C GLY A 30 -10.57 -0.24 -10.43
N HIS A 31 -11.76 0.36 -10.54
CA HIS A 31 -12.23 0.89 -11.83
C HIS A 31 -11.38 2.07 -12.32
N ALA A 32 -10.95 2.98 -11.45
CA ALA A 32 -10.05 4.07 -11.84
C ALA A 32 -8.71 3.54 -12.40
N MET A 33 -8.17 2.47 -11.82
CA MET A 33 -6.98 1.79 -12.34
C MET A 33 -7.26 1.06 -13.67
N GLU A 34 -8.42 0.43 -13.84
CA GLU A 34 -8.84 -0.15 -15.12
C GLU A 34 -8.94 0.93 -16.21
N GLU A 35 -9.50 2.10 -15.90
CA GLU A 35 -9.57 3.25 -16.82
C GLU A 35 -8.17 3.70 -17.26
N VAL A 36 -7.21 3.79 -16.33
CA VAL A 36 -5.81 4.09 -16.66
C VAL A 36 -5.23 3.03 -17.58
N LEU A 37 -5.38 1.74 -17.26
CA LEU A 37 -4.90 0.64 -18.10
C LEU A 37 -5.51 0.68 -19.50
N SER A 38 -6.80 0.97 -19.61
CA SER A 38 -7.51 1.05 -20.89
C SER A 38 -6.96 2.14 -21.82
N GLN A 39 -6.38 3.20 -21.25
CA GLN A 39 -5.81 4.32 -22.01
C GLN A 39 -4.37 4.06 -22.47
N ILE A 40 -3.59 3.29 -21.70
CA ILE A 40 -2.15 3.13 -21.95
C ILE A 40 -1.78 1.76 -22.53
N MET A 41 -2.58 0.73 -22.27
CA MET A 41 -2.24 -0.65 -22.60
C MET A 41 -2.67 -0.98 -24.02
N SER A 42 -1.72 -1.47 -24.83
CA SER A 42 -2.02 -2.05 -26.14
C SER A 42 -2.30 -3.55 -26.03
N SER A 43 -2.76 -4.18 -27.12
CA SER A 43 -2.98 -5.63 -27.17
C SER A 43 -1.71 -6.49 -27.05
N LYS A 44 -0.52 -5.85 -27.04
CA LYS A 44 0.78 -6.52 -26.90
C LYS A 44 1.38 -6.35 -25.51
N ASP A 45 0.76 -5.53 -24.66
CA ASP A 45 1.23 -5.25 -23.32
C ASP A 45 0.52 -6.16 -22.33
N ASN A 46 1.12 -6.32 -21.16
CA ASN A 46 0.68 -7.20 -20.09
C ASN A 46 0.56 -6.42 -18.79
N TYR A 47 -0.57 -6.52 -18.12
CA TYR A 47 -0.71 -6.00 -16.77
C TYR A 47 -0.15 -7.02 -15.77
N ALA A 48 1.04 -6.72 -15.22
CA ALA A 48 1.77 -7.62 -14.35
C ALA A 48 1.22 -7.64 -12.91
N GLY A 49 0.72 -6.51 -12.41
CA GLY A 49 0.17 -6.44 -11.05
C GLY A 49 0.14 -5.06 -10.43
N VAL A 50 -0.31 -5.02 -9.18
CA VAL A 50 -0.34 -3.84 -8.33
C VAL A 50 0.54 -4.05 -7.10
N VAL A 51 1.31 -3.01 -6.74
CA VAL A 51 2.17 -3.01 -5.56
C VAL A 51 1.76 -1.88 -4.63
N LEU A 52 1.44 -2.21 -3.38
CA LEU A 52 0.87 -1.27 -2.42
C LEU A 52 1.38 -1.56 -1.01
N THR A 53 1.98 -0.55 -0.37
CA THR A 53 2.25 -0.56 1.06
C THR A 53 0.95 -0.71 1.85
N THR A 54 1.02 -1.41 2.98
CA THR A 54 -0.17 -1.75 3.77
C THR A 54 -0.27 -0.86 5.00
N GLY A 55 -1.26 0.02 5.00
CA GLY A 55 -1.80 0.68 6.19
C GLY A 55 -2.92 -0.13 6.80
N SER A 56 -4.15 0.28 6.52
CA SER A 56 -5.36 -0.48 6.82
C SER A 56 -5.57 -1.71 5.91
N ALA A 57 -4.73 -1.87 4.88
CA ALA A 57 -4.85 -2.84 3.79
C ALA A 57 -6.05 -2.63 2.84
N GLY A 58 -6.87 -1.59 3.04
CA GLY A 58 -8.04 -1.31 2.20
C GLY A 58 -7.71 -1.17 0.72
N THR A 59 -6.64 -0.43 0.37
CA THR A 59 -6.23 -0.20 -1.02
C THR A 59 -5.95 -1.48 -1.80
N LEU A 60 -5.55 -2.58 -1.14
CA LEU A 60 -5.35 -3.88 -1.80
C LEU A 60 -6.63 -4.40 -2.46
N GLY A 61 -7.81 -3.93 -2.05
CA GLY A 61 -9.08 -4.24 -2.69
C GLY A 61 -9.13 -3.89 -4.18
N CYS A 62 -8.39 -2.88 -4.65
CA CYS A 62 -8.31 -2.61 -6.09
C CYS A 62 -7.68 -3.77 -6.87
N GLY A 63 -6.73 -4.48 -6.25
CA GLY A 63 -6.09 -5.65 -6.83
C GLY A 63 -7.06 -6.83 -6.95
N ASP A 64 -7.96 -7.01 -5.96
CA ASP A 64 -9.01 -8.04 -6.03
C ASP A 64 -9.89 -7.82 -7.27
N TYR A 65 -10.34 -6.59 -7.51
CA TYR A 65 -11.10 -6.22 -8.71
C TYR A 65 -10.29 -6.44 -9.99
N LEU A 66 -9.04 -5.94 -10.03
CA LEU A 66 -8.21 -6.05 -11.23
C LEU A 66 -7.90 -7.49 -11.59
N LYS A 67 -7.84 -8.41 -10.63
CA LYS A 67 -7.72 -9.86 -10.90
C LYS A 67 -8.94 -10.46 -11.58
N GLU A 68 -10.13 -9.92 -11.42
CA GLU A 68 -11.30 -10.38 -12.19
C GLU A 68 -11.13 -10.07 -13.69
N LYS A 69 -10.49 -8.94 -14.01
CA LYS A 69 -10.20 -8.49 -15.39
C LYS A 69 -8.92 -9.11 -15.95
N PHE A 70 -7.92 -9.27 -15.09
CA PHE A 70 -6.58 -9.74 -15.41
C PHE A 70 -6.17 -10.87 -14.45
N PRO A 71 -6.66 -12.10 -14.65
CA PRO A 71 -6.52 -13.20 -13.68
C PRO A 71 -5.09 -13.62 -13.33
N THR A 72 -4.12 -13.29 -14.18
CA THR A 72 -2.70 -13.59 -13.98
C THR A 72 -1.93 -12.48 -13.25
N SER A 73 -2.54 -11.31 -13.05
CA SER A 73 -1.92 -10.18 -12.36
C SER A 73 -1.64 -10.50 -10.89
N LYS A 74 -0.60 -9.87 -10.34
CA LYS A 74 -0.16 -10.09 -8.95
C LYS A 74 -0.60 -8.96 -8.03
N ILE A 75 -0.90 -9.29 -6.78
CA ILE A 75 -1.10 -8.32 -5.70
C ILE A 75 0.09 -8.41 -4.74
N ALA A 76 0.90 -7.36 -4.67
CA ALA A 76 2.02 -7.28 -3.73
C ALA A 76 1.71 -6.32 -2.57
N ALA A 77 1.69 -6.86 -1.35
CA ALA A 77 1.57 -6.12 -0.11
C ALA A 77 2.95 -5.64 0.36
N GLY A 78 3.06 -4.36 0.72
CA GLY A 78 4.29 -3.75 1.19
C GLY A 78 4.31 -3.48 2.67
N GLU A 79 5.46 -3.65 3.30
CA GLU A 79 5.67 -3.31 4.72
C GLU A 79 7.06 -2.72 4.95
N ALA A 80 7.33 -2.20 6.15
CA ALA A 80 8.68 -1.78 6.52
C ALA A 80 9.54 -2.99 6.93
N LEU A 81 10.78 -3.06 6.45
CA LEU A 81 11.74 -4.10 6.85
C LEU A 81 12.06 -4.05 8.34
N GLN A 82 12.03 -2.86 8.93
CA GLN A 82 12.24 -2.67 10.36
C GLN A 82 11.06 -3.19 11.22
N CYS A 83 9.91 -3.48 10.60
CA CYS A 83 8.73 -4.02 11.28
C CYS A 83 8.02 -5.10 10.42
N PRO A 84 8.72 -6.20 10.09
CA PRO A 84 8.31 -7.13 9.04
C PRO A 84 7.25 -8.14 9.53
N THR A 85 6.03 -7.65 9.68
CA THR A 85 4.89 -8.39 10.26
C THR A 85 4.44 -9.51 9.33
N LEU A 86 4.28 -9.23 8.04
CA LEU A 86 3.82 -10.16 7.01
C LEU A 86 4.96 -11.12 6.61
N LEU A 87 6.17 -10.61 6.39
CA LEU A 87 7.30 -11.40 5.90
C LEU A 87 7.87 -12.33 6.99
N ALA A 88 8.02 -11.84 8.23
CA ALA A 88 8.76 -12.55 9.27
C ALA A 88 8.00 -12.76 10.59
N ASN A 89 6.70 -12.45 10.66
CA ASN A 89 5.94 -12.37 11.91
C ASN A 89 6.63 -11.44 12.94
N GLY A 90 7.37 -10.44 12.45
CA GLY A 90 8.21 -9.56 13.23
C GLY A 90 7.48 -8.32 13.76
N PHE A 91 8.19 -7.55 14.57
CA PHE A 91 7.75 -6.26 15.09
C PHE A 91 8.94 -5.31 15.19
N GLY A 92 8.68 -4.01 15.22
CA GLY A 92 9.71 -2.98 15.39
C GLY A 92 9.16 -1.57 15.24
N ALA A 93 9.97 -0.65 14.73
CA ALA A 93 9.58 0.72 14.46
C ALA A 93 10.24 1.18 13.16
N HIS A 94 9.55 2.01 12.39
CA HIS A 94 9.99 2.46 11.08
C HIS A 94 9.57 3.92 10.87
N ARG A 95 10.16 4.56 9.87
CA ARG A 95 9.88 5.95 9.47
C ARG A 95 8.97 6.08 8.24
N ILE A 96 8.54 4.97 7.65
CA ILE A 96 7.61 4.99 6.52
C ILE A 96 6.21 5.40 7.00
N GLU A 97 5.91 6.68 7.00
CA GLU A 97 4.60 7.17 7.45
C GLU A 97 3.48 6.84 6.46
N GLY A 98 2.27 6.59 6.99
CA GLY A 98 1.09 6.20 6.22
C GLY A 98 0.86 4.70 6.07
N ILE A 99 1.80 3.87 6.54
CA ILE A 99 1.66 2.40 6.58
C ILE A 99 1.44 1.92 8.02
N GLY A 100 0.96 0.70 8.18
CA GLY A 100 0.43 0.16 9.42
C GLY A 100 0.96 -1.24 9.65
N ASP A 101 1.68 -1.40 10.76
CA ASP A 101 2.40 -2.63 11.07
C ASP A 101 1.95 -3.23 12.41
N LYS A 102 2.57 -4.35 12.80
CA LYS A 102 2.39 -5.09 14.08
C LYS A 102 1.07 -5.84 14.22
N HIS A 103 0.21 -5.79 13.22
CA HIS A 103 -0.90 -6.72 13.08
C HIS A 103 -1.33 -6.83 11.62
N VAL A 104 -2.09 -7.88 11.29
CA VAL A 104 -2.76 -8.00 10.00
C VAL A 104 -4.17 -7.42 10.13
N PRO A 105 -4.57 -6.40 9.35
CA PRO A 105 -5.93 -5.84 9.41
C PRO A 105 -7.01 -6.90 9.11
N TRP A 106 -8.18 -6.80 9.75
CA TRP A 106 -9.26 -7.76 9.54
C TRP A 106 -9.71 -7.78 8.08
N ILE A 107 -9.73 -6.60 7.45
CA ILE A 107 -10.13 -6.41 6.06
C ILE A 107 -9.06 -6.82 5.04
N HIS A 108 -7.86 -7.25 5.45
CA HIS A 108 -6.82 -7.67 4.52
C HIS A 108 -7.17 -9.03 3.89
N ASN A 109 -7.45 -9.06 2.59
CA ASN A 109 -7.62 -10.31 1.84
C ASN A 109 -6.28 -11.06 1.61
N ALA A 110 -5.78 -11.72 2.66
CA ALA A 110 -4.52 -12.44 2.65
C ALA A 110 -4.51 -13.63 1.65
N LYS A 111 -5.68 -14.25 1.41
CA LYS A 111 -5.80 -15.37 0.48
C LYS A 111 -5.57 -14.96 -0.98
N ASN A 112 -5.90 -13.72 -1.34
CA ASN A 112 -5.68 -13.18 -2.68
C ASN A 112 -4.37 -12.39 -2.85
N THR A 113 -3.64 -12.11 -1.76
CA THR A 113 -2.31 -11.47 -1.80
C THR A 113 -1.26 -12.46 -2.34
N ASP A 114 -0.45 -12.07 -3.32
CA ASP A 114 0.54 -12.98 -3.96
C ASP A 114 1.97 -12.76 -3.49
N MET A 115 2.29 -11.58 -2.98
CA MET A 115 3.66 -11.24 -2.64
C MET A 115 3.70 -10.30 -1.44
N VAL A 116 4.76 -10.44 -0.63
CA VAL A 116 5.15 -9.44 0.37
C VAL A 116 6.47 -8.82 -0.06
N ILE A 117 6.57 -7.50 -0.01
CA ILE A 117 7.80 -6.74 -0.28
C ILE A 117 8.09 -5.86 0.93
N ALA A 118 9.16 -6.17 1.67
CA ALA A 118 9.61 -5.31 2.76
C ALA A 118 10.57 -4.25 2.22
N VAL A 119 10.34 -2.99 2.59
CA VAL A 119 11.18 -1.84 2.21
C VAL A 119 11.97 -1.38 3.43
N ASP A 120 13.29 -1.29 3.30
CA ASP A 120 14.13 -0.65 4.30
C ASP A 120 13.78 0.84 4.36
N ASP A 121 13.32 1.31 5.53
CA ASP A 121 12.93 2.71 5.71
C ASP A 121 14.08 3.69 5.42
N ASN A 122 15.35 3.28 5.55
CA ASN A 122 16.50 4.08 5.16
C ASN A 122 16.50 4.39 3.66
N ASN A 123 16.04 3.47 2.81
CA ASN A 123 15.95 3.73 1.38
C ASN A 123 14.89 4.79 1.11
N SER A 124 13.73 4.69 1.75
CA SER A 124 12.66 5.69 1.62
C SER A 124 13.12 7.07 2.11
N MET A 125 13.74 7.15 3.30
CA MET A 125 14.18 8.43 3.85
C MET A 125 15.30 9.09 3.03
N GLY A 126 16.27 8.31 2.52
CA GLY A 126 17.32 8.85 1.65
C GLY A 126 16.76 9.34 0.30
N ILE A 127 15.81 8.62 -0.30
CA ILE A 127 15.13 9.10 -1.50
C ILE A 127 14.30 10.36 -1.23
N VAL A 128 13.64 10.44 -0.07
CA VAL A 128 12.90 11.64 0.35
C VAL A 128 13.84 12.85 0.38
N ARG A 129 15.04 12.74 0.94
CA ARG A 129 16.03 13.84 0.86
C ARG A 129 16.43 14.13 -0.59
N LEU A 130 16.78 13.11 -1.38
CA LEU A 130 17.16 13.26 -2.79
C LEU A 130 16.09 14.00 -3.63
N PHE A 131 14.81 13.76 -3.36
CA PHE A 131 13.69 14.31 -4.11
C PHE A 131 13.31 15.74 -3.70
N ASN A 132 13.60 16.13 -2.45
CA ASN A 132 13.10 17.38 -1.86
C ASN A 132 14.21 18.40 -1.53
N GLU A 133 15.46 17.96 -1.40
CA GLU A 133 16.59 18.85 -1.18
C GLU A 133 17.06 19.47 -2.51
N PRO A 134 17.33 20.79 -2.57
CA PRO A 134 17.77 21.44 -3.80
C PRO A 134 19.03 20.82 -4.43
N ILE A 135 19.96 20.34 -3.59
CA ILE A 135 21.18 19.67 -4.04
C ILE A 135 20.86 18.30 -4.65
N GLY A 136 19.90 17.58 -4.08
CA GLY A 136 19.40 16.31 -4.63
C GLY A 136 18.76 16.50 -6.01
N GLN A 137 17.88 17.49 -6.14
CA GLN A 137 17.24 17.82 -7.42
C GLN A 137 18.26 18.24 -8.49
N LYS A 138 19.27 19.04 -8.12
CA LYS A 138 20.38 19.40 -9.01
C LYS A 138 21.18 18.17 -9.44
N TYR A 139 21.40 17.23 -8.53
CA TYR A 139 22.09 15.97 -8.83
C TYR A 139 21.28 15.11 -9.82
N LEU A 140 19.96 14.99 -9.62
CA LEU A 140 19.06 14.29 -10.55
C LEU A 140 19.09 14.91 -11.95
N SER A 141 19.08 16.24 -12.03
CA SER A 141 19.24 16.97 -13.30
C SER A 141 20.57 16.64 -13.97
N LYS A 142 21.69 16.60 -13.23
CA LYS A 142 23.01 16.18 -13.73
C LYS A 142 23.03 14.72 -14.22
N LYS A 143 22.15 13.86 -13.69
CA LYS A 143 21.94 12.48 -14.16
C LYS A 143 20.98 12.37 -15.35
N GLY A 144 20.45 13.49 -15.84
CA GLY A 144 19.58 13.53 -17.02
C GLY A 144 18.10 13.30 -16.74
N VAL A 145 17.66 13.37 -15.47
CA VAL A 145 16.23 13.33 -15.16
C VAL A 145 15.57 14.62 -15.68
N PRO A 146 14.47 14.54 -16.45
CA PRO A 146 13.79 15.73 -16.98
C PRO A 146 13.30 16.66 -15.87
N ALA A 147 13.42 17.97 -16.10
CA ALA A 147 13.00 19.00 -15.13
C ALA A 147 11.53 18.85 -14.71
N GLU A 148 10.65 18.55 -15.67
CA GLU A 148 9.21 18.32 -15.44
C GLU A 148 8.91 17.14 -14.50
N ILE A 149 9.82 16.16 -14.41
CA ILE A 149 9.72 15.05 -13.47
C ILE A 149 10.25 15.50 -12.11
N ILE A 150 11.42 16.15 -12.08
CA ILE A 150 12.05 16.64 -10.84
C ILE A 150 11.09 17.55 -10.07
N GLU A 151 10.41 18.47 -10.76
CA GLU A 151 9.42 19.39 -10.17
C GLU A 151 8.23 18.68 -9.52
N LYS A 152 7.93 17.43 -9.93
CA LYS A 152 6.82 16.63 -9.39
C LYS A 152 7.26 15.67 -8.29
N LEU A 153 8.56 15.42 -8.09
CA LEU A 153 9.04 14.49 -7.05
C LEU A 153 8.58 14.86 -5.62
N PRO A 154 8.44 16.15 -5.24
CA PRO A 154 7.86 16.53 -3.95
C PRO A 154 6.39 16.12 -3.75
N LEU A 155 5.68 15.74 -4.82
CA LEU A 155 4.33 15.17 -4.73
C LEU A 155 4.33 13.74 -4.17
N MET A 156 5.51 13.14 -3.95
CA MET A 156 5.65 11.82 -3.36
C MET A 156 6.10 11.93 -1.89
N GLY A 157 5.16 11.69 -0.97
CA GLY A 157 5.45 11.46 0.44
C GLY A 157 6.20 10.14 0.70
N ILE A 158 6.39 9.81 1.98
CA ILE A 158 7.32 8.75 2.39
C ILE A 158 6.83 7.36 1.93
N SER A 159 5.55 7.04 2.12
CA SER A 159 4.95 5.79 1.66
C SER A 159 4.78 5.73 0.14
N SER A 160 4.58 6.88 -0.53
CA SER A 160 4.64 6.98 -2.01
C SER A 160 6.01 6.57 -2.55
N VAL A 161 7.09 7.01 -1.90
CA VAL A 161 8.46 6.59 -2.23
C VAL A 161 8.64 5.09 -1.96
N ALA A 162 8.13 4.56 -0.85
CA ALA A 162 8.17 3.12 -0.58
C ALA A 162 7.43 2.30 -1.66
N ASN A 163 6.27 2.77 -2.12
CA ASN A 163 5.51 2.18 -3.23
C ASN A 163 6.32 2.16 -4.54
N MET A 164 7.04 3.24 -4.85
CA MET A 164 7.95 3.28 -6.00
C MET A 164 9.10 2.27 -5.85
N ILE A 165 9.73 2.18 -4.67
CA ILE A 165 10.77 1.17 -4.40
C ILE A 165 10.21 -0.23 -4.62
N MET A 166 9.01 -0.52 -4.11
CA MET A 166 8.35 -1.80 -4.34
C MET A 166 8.10 -2.09 -5.81
N ALA A 167 7.68 -1.10 -6.60
CA ALA A 167 7.47 -1.28 -8.04
C ALA A 167 8.77 -1.63 -8.76
N ILE A 168 9.88 -0.99 -8.40
CA ILE A 168 11.21 -1.31 -8.92
C ILE A 168 11.61 -2.74 -8.53
N LYS A 169 11.44 -3.13 -7.26
CA LYS A 169 11.78 -4.48 -6.78
C LYS A 169 10.92 -5.56 -7.44
N PHE A 170 9.63 -5.31 -7.57
CA PHE A 170 8.68 -6.19 -8.25
C PHE A 170 9.06 -6.38 -9.72
N ALA A 171 9.38 -5.30 -10.42
CA ALA A 171 9.83 -5.35 -11.81
C ALA A 171 11.12 -6.16 -11.98
N LYS A 172 12.09 -5.97 -11.08
CA LYS A 172 13.34 -6.75 -11.07
C LYS A 172 13.11 -8.23 -10.77
N PHE A 173 12.23 -8.55 -9.82
CA PHE A 173 11.96 -9.92 -9.40
C PHE A 173 11.31 -10.77 -10.51
N TYR A 174 10.33 -10.19 -11.21
CA TYR A 174 9.64 -10.87 -12.31
C TYR A 174 10.31 -10.65 -13.67
N GLU A 175 11.49 -10.02 -13.71
CA GLU A 175 12.23 -9.72 -14.94
C GLU A 175 11.37 -9.00 -15.99
N LEU A 176 10.55 -8.06 -15.52
CA LEU A 176 9.59 -7.34 -16.36
C LEU A 176 10.28 -6.55 -17.47
N THR A 177 9.60 -6.44 -18.60
CA THR A 177 10.07 -5.75 -19.80
C THR A 177 9.29 -4.46 -20.05
N GLU A 178 9.63 -3.72 -21.11
CA GLU A 178 8.84 -2.59 -21.59
C GLU A 178 7.39 -2.91 -22.00
N LYS A 179 7.02 -4.20 -22.02
CA LYS A 179 5.66 -4.69 -22.31
C LYS A 179 4.85 -4.92 -21.05
N ASP A 180 5.45 -4.84 -19.88
CA ASP A 180 4.79 -5.14 -18.62
C ASP A 180 4.44 -3.85 -17.88
N ILE A 181 3.22 -3.79 -17.36
CA ILE A 181 2.69 -2.63 -16.64
C ILE A 181 2.50 -3.02 -15.17
N VAL A 182 3.07 -2.22 -14.28
CA VAL A 182 2.87 -2.31 -12.83
C VAL A 182 2.13 -1.07 -12.38
N LEU A 183 1.06 -1.26 -11.61
CA LEU A 183 0.35 -0.16 -10.98
C LEU A 183 0.77 0.01 -9.53
N THR A 184 0.74 1.25 -9.07
CA THR A 184 0.98 1.63 -7.68
C THR A 184 0.26 2.95 -7.42
N VAL A 185 0.30 3.45 -6.18
CA VAL A 185 -0.28 4.76 -5.83
C VAL A 185 0.75 5.61 -5.10
N PHE A 186 0.71 6.92 -5.36
CA PHE A 186 1.39 7.90 -4.52
C PHE A 186 0.34 8.52 -3.61
N THR A 187 0.36 8.10 -2.35
CA THR A 187 -0.69 8.27 -1.33
C THR A 187 -0.87 9.71 -0.89
N ASP A 188 0.22 10.45 -0.80
CA ASP A 188 0.28 11.84 -0.34
C ASP A 188 1.58 12.51 -0.80
N SER A 189 1.72 13.81 -0.48
CA SER A 189 2.85 14.66 -0.83
C SER A 189 3.73 14.99 0.38
N MET A 190 4.94 15.49 0.11
CA MET A 190 5.86 15.97 1.16
C MET A 190 5.41 17.24 1.88
N GLU A 191 4.31 17.85 1.46
CA GLU A 191 3.69 18.97 2.19
C GLU A 191 3.31 18.58 3.62
N LEU A 192 2.92 17.32 3.84
CA LEU A 192 2.58 16.78 5.16
C LEU A 192 3.81 16.44 6.02
N TYR A 193 4.99 16.30 5.41
CA TYR A 193 6.19 15.72 6.04
C TYR A 193 7.38 16.68 6.13
N GLY A 194 7.16 17.99 5.97
CA GLY A 194 8.24 18.99 6.01
C GLY A 194 9.05 18.99 7.33
N SER A 195 8.46 18.54 8.45
CA SER A 195 9.18 18.36 9.71
C SER A 195 10.20 17.21 9.66
N ARG A 196 9.94 16.17 8.87
CA ARG A 196 10.86 15.02 8.73
C ARG A 196 12.19 15.41 8.08
N LEU A 197 12.16 16.31 7.09
CA LEU A 197 13.39 16.82 6.47
C LEU A 197 14.26 17.56 7.47
N LYS A 198 13.66 18.38 8.34
CA LYS A 198 14.39 19.09 9.39
C LYS A 198 15.02 18.14 10.39
N GLU A 199 14.28 17.13 10.83
CA GLU A 199 14.81 16.12 11.75
C GLU A 199 15.97 15.33 11.12
N LEU A 200 15.88 14.99 9.83
CA LEU A 200 16.98 14.36 9.11
C LEU A 200 18.21 15.27 8.99
N GLU A 201 18.02 16.58 8.77
CA GLU A 201 19.11 17.55 8.77
C GLU A 201 19.74 17.70 10.16
N GLU A 202 18.94 17.70 11.23
CA GLU A 202 19.43 17.73 12.61
C GLU A 202 20.22 16.47 12.97
N GLU A 203 19.79 15.30 12.49
CA GLU A 203 20.42 14.02 12.76
C GLU A 203 21.70 13.78 11.94
N PHE A 204 21.66 14.07 10.63
CA PHE A 204 22.73 13.73 9.69
C PHE A 204 23.54 14.94 9.20
N GLY A 205 23.13 16.15 9.54
CA GLY A 205 23.73 17.38 9.05
C GLY A 205 23.18 17.85 7.68
N PRO A 206 23.73 18.96 7.17
CA PRO A 206 23.30 19.55 5.91
C PRO A 206 23.52 18.59 4.75
N TYR A 207 22.53 18.48 3.85
CA TYR A 207 22.59 17.59 2.69
C TYR A 207 23.58 18.12 1.65
N ASP A 208 24.53 17.30 1.21
CA ASP A 208 25.53 17.70 0.22
C ASP A 208 25.51 16.86 -1.09
N GLU A 209 26.43 17.17 -2.02
CA GLU A 209 26.50 16.45 -3.31
C GLU A 209 26.95 14.98 -3.15
N THR A 210 27.72 14.69 -2.10
CA THR A 210 28.13 13.31 -1.76
C THR A 210 26.91 12.53 -1.28
N ASP A 211 26.10 13.10 -0.40
CA ASP A 211 24.86 12.48 0.07
C ASP A 211 23.91 12.21 -1.10
N ALA A 212 23.70 13.19 -1.98
CA ALA A 212 22.89 13.03 -3.18
C ALA A 212 23.40 11.89 -4.08
N ALA A 213 24.72 11.74 -4.23
CA ALA A 213 25.30 10.63 -4.97
C ALA A 213 25.08 9.28 -4.27
N VAL A 214 25.25 9.23 -2.95
CA VAL A 214 25.00 8.03 -2.15
C VAL A 214 23.54 7.62 -2.26
N ASP A 215 22.60 8.53 -2.04
CA ASP A 215 21.17 8.20 -2.05
C ASP A 215 20.68 7.80 -3.44
N PHE A 216 21.15 8.46 -4.51
CA PHE A 216 20.85 8.06 -5.88
C PHE A 216 21.35 6.64 -6.19
N HIS A 217 22.60 6.33 -5.85
CA HIS A 217 23.18 5.04 -6.21
C HIS A 217 22.72 3.91 -5.29
N ARG A 218 22.70 4.12 -3.97
CA ARG A 218 22.32 3.11 -2.97
C ARG A 218 20.83 2.86 -2.95
N ASN A 219 20.02 3.92 -2.88
CA ASN A 219 18.59 3.77 -2.58
C ASN A 219 17.72 3.65 -3.84
N LEU A 220 18.23 3.98 -5.03
CA LEU A 220 17.51 3.78 -6.31
C LEU A 220 18.20 2.77 -7.21
N GLN A 221 19.44 3.05 -7.65
CA GLN A 221 20.08 2.24 -8.70
C GLN A 221 20.42 0.82 -8.22
N ALA A 222 20.95 0.70 -7.01
CA ALA A 222 21.42 -0.56 -6.43
C ALA A 222 20.31 -1.38 -5.74
N LEU A 223 19.04 -0.97 -5.81
CA LEU A 223 17.92 -1.74 -5.24
C LEU A 223 17.95 -3.18 -5.77
N THR A 224 17.93 -4.17 -4.87
CA THR A 224 17.93 -5.60 -5.24
C THR A 224 16.56 -6.21 -4.99
N THR A 225 16.43 -7.52 -5.16
CA THR A 225 15.23 -8.31 -4.83
C THR A 225 15.33 -8.93 -3.44
N ASP A 226 16.11 -8.33 -2.54
CA ASP A 226 16.15 -8.72 -1.12
C ASP A 226 14.82 -8.46 -0.40
N TYR A 227 14.62 -9.16 0.72
CA TYR A 227 13.49 -8.96 1.64
C TYR A 227 12.09 -8.95 0.98
N MET A 228 11.88 -9.87 0.05
CA MET A 228 10.57 -10.08 -0.57
C MET A 228 10.30 -11.58 -0.77
N GLN A 229 9.03 -11.95 -0.83
CA GLN A 229 8.61 -13.33 -0.98
C GLN A 229 7.35 -13.42 -1.85
N GLU A 230 7.41 -14.20 -2.94
CA GLU A 230 6.19 -14.70 -3.60
C GLU A 230 5.57 -15.78 -2.71
N LEU A 231 4.29 -15.60 -2.37
CA LEU A 231 3.60 -16.36 -1.35
C LEU A 231 2.99 -17.64 -1.91
N THR A 232 3.37 -18.77 -1.34
CA THR A 232 2.64 -20.02 -1.53
C THR A 232 1.32 -19.99 -0.76
N TYR A 233 0.46 -20.99 -1.00
CA TYR A 233 -0.78 -21.17 -0.22
C TYR A 233 -0.54 -21.12 1.30
N TYR A 234 0.53 -21.76 1.78
CA TYR A 234 0.81 -21.83 3.22
C TYR A 234 1.39 -20.53 3.76
N ASP A 235 2.10 -19.75 2.95
CA ASP A 235 2.57 -18.42 3.35
C ASP A 235 1.38 -17.46 3.51
N LYS A 236 0.45 -17.48 2.55
CA LYS A 236 -0.82 -16.74 2.64
C LYS A 236 -1.61 -17.15 3.88
N LYS A 237 -1.67 -18.46 4.18
CA LYS A 237 -2.38 -18.99 5.36
C LYS A 237 -1.69 -18.59 6.67
N ARG A 238 -0.35 -18.57 6.71
CA ARG A 238 0.42 -18.08 7.86
C ARG A 238 0.05 -16.63 8.16
N ILE A 239 0.07 -15.77 7.15
CA ILE A 239 -0.30 -14.36 7.28
C ILE A 239 -1.75 -14.22 7.75
N HIS A 240 -2.69 -14.95 7.14
CA HIS A 240 -4.10 -14.95 7.54
C HIS A 240 -4.28 -15.29 9.02
N ASN A 241 -3.58 -16.32 9.49
CA ASN A 241 -3.67 -16.77 10.88
C ASN A 241 -3.13 -15.75 11.89
N LEU A 242 -2.27 -14.81 11.49
CA LEU A 242 -1.81 -13.73 12.40
C LEU A 242 -2.97 -12.84 12.86
N LYS A 243 -4.07 -12.76 12.11
CA LYS A 243 -5.28 -12.05 12.53
C LYS A 243 -5.83 -12.58 13.86
N TYR A 244 -5.60 -13.86 14.19
CA TYR A 244 -6.07 -14.49 15.41
C TYR A 244 -5.68 -13.69 16.67
N PHE A 245 -4.41 -13.31 16.78
CA PHE A 245 -3.88 -12.67 17.98
C PHE A 245 -4.47 -11.29 18.25
N THR A 246 -4.69 -10.50 17.19
CA THR A 246 -5.29 -9.17 17.35
C THR A 246 -6.79 -9.28 17.45
N TRP A 247 -7.44 -9.95 16.49
CA TRP A 247 -8.88 -9.84 16.33
C TRP A 247 -9.67 -10.77 17.23
N ILE A 248 -9.18 -11.99 17.44
CA ILE A 248 -9.88 -12.98 18.27
C ILE A 248 -9.51 -12.77 19.74
N GLU A 249 -8.23 -12.85 20.07
CA GLU A 249 -7.77 -12.80 21.48
C GLU A 249 -7.92 -11.41 22.11
N GLN A 250 -7.69 -10.32 21.36
CA GLN A 250 -7.70 -8.97 21.93
C GLN A 250 -8.94 -8.14 21.59
N GLN A 251 -9.54 -8.35 20.42
CA GLN A 251 -10.75 -7.63 19.99
C GLN A 251 -12.03 -8.48 20.09
N GLU A 252 -11.94 -9.72 20.60
CA GLU A 252 -13.09 -10.59 20.87
C GLU A 252 -13.98 -10.83 19.63
N LYS A 253 -13.40 -10.84 18.43
CA LYS A 253 -14.10 -11.23 17.19
C LYS A 253 -14.32 -12.74 17.15
N ASP A 254 -15.29 -13.14 16.34
CA ASP A 254 -15.66 -14.53 16.18
C ASP A 254 -14.60 -15.30 15.36
N LEU A 255 -14.19 -16.45 15.88
CA LEU A 255 -13.28 -17.36 15.19
C LEU A 255 -13.92 -17.95 13.92
N GLU A 256 -15.24 -18.19 13.94
CA GLU A 256 -15.97 -18.70 12.78
C GLU A 256 -15.91 -17.71 11.61
N GLU A 257 -15.91 -16.41 11.88
CA GLU A 257 -15.77 -15.36 10.85
C GLU A 257 -14.34 -15.35 10.25
N LEU A 258 -13.31 -15.55 11.09
CA LEU A 258 -11.93 -15.66 10.60
C LEU A 258 -11.76 -16.89 9.69
N ASP A 259 -12.39 -18.01 10.05
CA ASP A 259 -12.39 -19.22 9.23
C ASP A 259 -13.19 -19.02 7.94
N ALA A 260 -14.32 -18.31 7.97
CA ALA A 260 -15.13 -18.00 6.79
C ALA A 260 -14.35 -17.19 5.74
N GLN A 261 -13.53 -16.22 6.17
CA GLN A 261 -12.63 -15.48 5.26
C GLN A 261 -11.71 -16.38 4.42
N TRP A 262 -11.36 -17.57 4.94
CA TRP A 262 -10.46 -18.49 4.27
C TRP A 262 -11.19 -19.65 3.57
N TYR A 263 -12.08 -20.35 4.28
CA TYR A 263 -12.73 -21.57 3.80
C TYR A 263 -14.03 -21.30 3.05
N ASP A 264 -14.75 -20.22 3.38
CA ASP A 264 -15.96 -19.78 2.66
C ASP A 264 -15.68 -18.57 1.76
N TYR A 265 -14.48 -18.54 1.18
CA TYR A 265 -13.91 -17.38 0.49
C TYR A 265 -14.85 -16.75 -0.54
N GLU A 266 -15.44 -17.57 -1.41
CA GLU A 266 -16.32 -17.12 -2.49
C GLU A 266 -17.58 -16.44 -1.96
N ASN A 267 -18.19 -16.95 -0.88
CA ASN A 267 -19.40 -16.32 -0.35
C ASN A 267 -19.06 -15.11 0.52
N TYR A 268 -17.97 -15.18 1.29
CA TYR A 268 -17.54 -14.11 2.18
C TYR A 268 -17.11 -12.86 1.39
N TRP A 269 -16.10 -12.97 0.54
CA TRP A 269 -15.53 -11.82 -0.18
C TRP A 269 -16.44 -11.33 -1.31
N ASN A 270 -16.98 -12.23 -2.15
CA ASN A 270 -17.91 -11.78 -3.20
C ASN A 270 -19.20 -11.22 -2.58
N GLY A 271 -19.60 -11.72 -1.40
CA GLY A 271 -20.71 -11.17 -0.63
C GLY A 271 -20.46 -9.72 -0.22
N ILE A 272 -19.24 -9.39 0.20
CA ILE A 272 -18.79 -8.01 0.48
C ILE A 272 -18.79 -7.17 -0.79
N HIS A 273 -18.17 -7.64 -1.88
CA HIS A 273 -18.07 -6.90 -3.15
C HIS A 273 -19.43 -6.59 -3.78
N LYS A 274 -20.43 -7.44 -3.57
CA LYS A 274 -21.80 -7.22 -4.07
C LYS A 274 -22.60 -6.18 -3.29
N GLN A 275 -22.08 -5.65 -2.17
CA GLN A 275 -22.83 -4.69 -1.34
C GLN A 275 -22.91 -3.28 -1.95
N THR A 276 -22.05 -2.94 -2.93
CA THR A 276 -21.97 -1.59 -3.53
C THR A 276 -23.33 -1.07 -3.97
N SER A 277 -24.09 -1.86 -4.74
CA SER A 277 -25.41 -1.45 -5.27
C SER A 277 -26.42 -1.09 -4.16
N LYS A 278 -26.36 -1.79 -3.03
CA LYS A 278 -27.21 -1.53 -1.86
C LYS A 278 -26.75 -0.26 -1.14
N ILE A 279 -25.44 -0.06 -1.00
CA ILE A 279 -24.85 1.14 -0.38
C ILE A 279 -25.21 2.38 -1.21
N ASP A 280 -25.08 2.33 -2.54
CA ASP A 280 -25.46 3.42 -3.43
C ASP A 280 -26.92 3.83 -3.28
N LYS A 281 -27.81 2.84 -3.15
CA LYS A 281 -29.24 3.12 -2.89
C LYS A 281 -29.42 3.85 -1.56
N LEU A 282 -28.74 3.41 -0.50
CA LEU A 282 -28.81 4.06 0.82
C LEU A 282 -28.22 5.49 0.79
N ILE A 283 -27.15 5.72 0.03
CA ILE A 283 -26.56 7.05 -0.16
C ILE A 283 -27.57 7.98 -0.86
N LYS A 284 -28.24 7.52 -1.92
CA LYS A 284 -29.28 8.30 -2.63
C LYS A 284 -30.44 8.65 -1.70
N GLU A 285 -30.96 7.68 -0.96
CA GLU A 285 -32.04 7.90 0.02
C GLU A 285 -31.63 8.89 1.12
N PHE A 286 -30.38 8.84 1.59
CA PHE A 286 -29.84 9.80 2.55
C PHE A 286 -29.74 11.21 1.97
N ASN A 287 -29.24 11.35 0.74
CA ASN A 287 -29.11 12.63 0.06
C ASN A 287 -30.47 13.28 -0.22
N GLU A 288 -31.48 12.49 -0.63
CA GLU A 288 -32.86 12.94 -0.80
C GLU A 288 -33.45 13.47 0.53
N ARG A 289 -33.19 12.78 1.64
CA ARG A 289 -33.67 13.21 2.97
C ARG A 289 -33.00 14.48 3.49
N THR A 290 -31.77 14.75 3.07
CA THR A 290 -30.98 15.89 3.51
C THR A 290 -31.05 17.09 2.57
N GLY A 291 -31.67 16.94 1.40
CA GLY A 291 -31.77 17.99 0.38
C GLY A 291 -30.45 18.31 -0.31
N LEU A 292 -29.50 17.36 -0.30
CA LEU A 292 -28.20 17.47 -0.98
C LEU A 292 -28.26 17.04 -2.46
N LEU A 293 -29.42 16.56 -2.93
CA LEU A 293 -29.75 16.26 -4.32
C LEU A 293 -31.10 16.87 -4.70
#